data_AF-A0A948F8H3-F1
#
_entry.id   AF-A0A948F8H3-F1
#
_cell.length_a   1.000
_cell.length_b   1.000
_cell.length_c   1.000
_cell.angle_alpha   90.00
_cell.angle_beta   90.00
_cell.angle_gamma   90.00
#
_symmetry.space_group_name_H-M   'P 1'
#
loop_
_entity.id
_entity.type
_entity.pdbx_description
1 polymer ?
#
loop_
_entity_poly.entity_id
_entity_poly.type
_entity_poly.pdbx_seq_one_letter_code
_entity_poly.pdbx_strand_id
1 'polypeptide(L)'
;MKVAGIQAEGLLENLLEQADVVVDCTPKKIAAKNRALYEKVGVKAIYEGGEKHEVAGYSFVAQANYEGAVGRQSTRVVSCNTTALVRVLGAFHQRGLVKQARTVILRRATDPWESHKNGIINTVIPEAKVPSHQGPDAKTVIPELNLVTMAGAGSHNLSHIHFSMIETTRPTSLDEVRETLSLAPRIAFIRARDNLVALNSVIELMRDLGRPRADMWEVGFWEDSMAVDSGEIYLTYQVHNEAITIPENIDAIRALTAIERDGARSIQKTDKSLGITKDFFSPSSSVSMEESLHPAAAKAVRAAHKTCLCEGFKGSEEPEVWD
;
A
#
# COMPACT_ATOMS: atom_id res chain seq x y z
N MET A 1 17.34 14.48 24.65
CA MET A 1 17.76 13.16 25.17
C MET A 1 18.37 13.27 26.57
N LYS A 2 19.53 13.92 26.78
CA LYS A 2 20.16 14.05 28.10
C LYS A 2 19.27 14.62 29.21
N VAL A 3 18.58 15.75 28.96
CA VAL A 3 17.65 16.35 29.94
C VAL A 3 16.49 15.41 30.29
N ALA A 4 16.09 14.55 29.37
CA ALA A 4 15.02 13.56 29.57
C ALA A 4 15.52 12.22 30.14
N GLY A 5 16.81 12.11 30.52
CA GLY A 5 17.39 10.87 31.05
C GLY A 5 17.56 9.75 30.01
N ILE A 6 17.47 10.06 28.72
CA ILE A 6 17.65 9.08 27.64
C ILE A 6 19.12 9.05 27.22
N GLN A 7 19.76 7.90 27.37
CA GLN A 7 21.12 7.66 26.90
C GLN A 7 21.13 7.53 25.37
N ALA A 8 22.05 8.24 24.73
CA ALA A 8 22.29 8.16 23.29
C ALA A 8 23.69 7.57 23.06
N GLU A 9 23.79 6.65 22.10
CA GLU A 9 25.04 5.93 21.78
C GLU A 9 25.97 6.70 20.83
N GLY A 10 25.59 7.91 20.42
CA GLY A 10 26.37 8.74 19.53
C GLY A 10 25.52 9.75 18.77
N LEU A 11 26.16 10.42 17.81
CA LEU A 11 25.49 11.25 16.82
C LEU A 11 25.22 10.45 15.54
N LEU A 12 24.52 11.06 14.59
CA LEU A 12 24.22 10.42 13.30
C LEU A 12 25.50 9.99 12.58
N GLU A 13 26.54 10.81 12.61
CA GLU A 13 27.84 10.54 11.98
C GLU A 13 28.46 9.23 12.49
N ASN A 14 28.34 8.95 13.80
CA ASN A 14 28.84 7.71 14.40
C ASN A 14 28.06 6.48 13.93
N LEU A 15 26.76 6.63 13.66
CA LEU A 15 25.93 5.56 13.10
C LEU A 15 26.28 5.30 11.63
N LEU A 16 26.53 6.35 10.85
CA LEU A 16 26.83 6.22 9.42
C LEU A 16 28.17 5.52 9.16
N GLU A 17 29.16 5.68 10.05
CA GLU A 17 30.44 4.96 9.98
C GLU A 17 30.31 3.43 10.14
N GLN A 18 29.16 2.96 10.67
CA GLN A 18 28.91 1.55 10.96
C GLN A 18 27.85 0.92 10.04
N ALA A 19 27.26 1.69 9.12
CA ALA A 19 26.15 1.26 8.30
C ALA A 19 26.57 1.11 6.82
N ASP A 20 26.11 0.04 6.17
CA ASP A 20 26.24 -0.13 4.72
C ASP A 20 25.15 0.63 3.94
N VAL A 21 23.97 0.77 4.56
CA VAL A 21 22.80 1.48 4.02
C VAL A 21 22.10 2.24 5.15
N VAL A 22 21.74 3.50 4.89
CA VAL A 22 20.82 4.28 5.72
C VAL A 22 19.44 4.35 5.06
N VAL A 23 18.39 4.16 5.85
CA VAL A 23 17.00 4.43 5.43
C VAL A 23 16.59 5.75 6.06
N ASP A 24 16.48 6.80 5.25
CA ASP A 24 16.16 8.14 5.71
C ASP A 24 14.64 8.35 5.78
N CYS A 25 14.10 8.13 6.97
CA CYS A 25 12.68 8.37 7.30
C CYS A 25 12.44 9.77 7.91
N THR A 26 13.29 10.76 7.62
CA THR A 26 13.10 12.11 8.16
C THR A 26 11.92 12.83 7.50
N PRO A 27 11.36 13.89 8.12
CA PRO A 27 10.33 14.69 7.48
C PRO A 27 10.78 15.26 6.13
N LYS A 28 9.80 15.57 5.27
CA LYS A 28 10.06 16.14 3.94
C LYS A 28 11.06 17.31 4.00
N LYS A 29 11.94 17.37 3.00
CA LYS A 29 13.01 18.37 2.79
C LYS A 29 14.20 18.24 3.76
N ILE A 30 14.18 17.31 4.71
CA ILE A 30 15.33 17.04 5.59
C ILE A 30 16.28 16.05 4.90
N ALA A 31 15.75 14.97 4.34
CA ALA A 31 16.51 13.98 3.57
C ALA A 31 17.39 14.59 2.47
N ALA A 32 16.88 15.56 1.70
CA ALA A 32 17.68 16.26 0.68
C ALA A 32 18.93 16.97 1.24
N LYS A 33 18.89 17.40 2.51
CA LYS A 33 20.05 18.00 3.20
C LYS A 33 21.00 16.92 3.69
N ASN A 34 20.45 15.82 4.21
CA ASN A 34 21.25 14.70 4.72
C ASN A 34 22.01 13.96 3.61
N ARG A 35 21.52 14.01 2.37
CA ARG A 35 22.19 13.41 1.20
C ARG A 35 23.68 13.74 1.12
N ALA A 36 24.06 15.02 1.29
CA ALA A 36 25.46 15.43 1.21
C ALA A 36 26.33 14.77 2.28
N LEU A 37 25.76 14.50 3.46
CA LEU A 37 26.43 13.76 4.53
C LEU A 37 26.60 12.29 4.15
N TYR A 38 25.55 11.65 3.62
CA TYR A 38 25.62 10.24 3.20
C TYR A 38 26.63 10.03 2.07
N GLU A 39 26.64 10.90 1.07
CA GLU A 39 27.61 10.89 -0.03
C GLU A 39 29.05 11.11 0.46
N LYS A 40 29.25 12.02 1.43
CA LYS A 40 30.56 12.28 2.02
C LYS A 40 31.11 11.06 2.77
N VAL A 41 30.26 10.33 3.48
CA VAL A 41 30.65 9.11 4.22
C VAL A 41 30.76 7.89 3.29
N GLY A 42 30.10 7.93 2.12
CA GLY A 42 30.09 6.83 1.16
C GLY A 42 29.09 5.72 1.50
N VAL A 43 28.11 6.00 2.35
CA VAL A 43 27.04 5.07 2.72
C VAL A 43 25.90 5.13 1.71
N LYS A 44 25.31 3.97 1.39
CA LYS A 44 24.15 3.92 0.50
C LYS A 44 22.92 4.49 1.20
N ALA A 45 22.00 5.10 0.46
CA ALA A 45 20.85 5.77 1.06
C ALA A 45 19.51 5.43 0.39
N ILE A 46 18.50 5.16 1.20
CA ILE A 46 17.11 5.07 0.77
C ILE A 46 16.37 6.30 1.27
N TYR A 47 15.64 6.95 0.39
CA TYR A 47 14.81 8.11 0.71
C TYR A 47 13.33 7.78 0.54
N GLU A 48 12.48 8.39 1.36
CA GLU A 48 11.04 8.19 1.28
C GLU A 48 10.36 9.06 0.23
N GLY A 49 9.14 8.68 -0.15
CA GLY A 49 8.38 9.30 -1.24
C GLY A 49 7.94 10.74 -1.01
N GLY A 50 8.28 11.32 0.14
CA GLY A 50 8.14 12.76 0.40
C GLY A 50 9.19 13.62 -0.32
N GLU A 51 10.30 13.02 -0.75
CA GLU A 51 11.37 13.67 -1.48
C GLU A 51 11.14 13.67 -2.99
N LYS A 52 11.78 14.59 -3.70
CA LYS A 52 11.74 14.62 -5.17
C LYS A 52 12.56 13.49 -5.76
N HIS A 53 12.22 13.06 -6.99
CA HIS A 53 12.92 12.00 -7.71
C HIS A 53 14.44 12.27 -7.81
N GLU A 54 14.85 13.51 -8.06
CA GLU A 54 16.24 13.91 -8.27
C GLU A 54 17.12 13.75 -7.02
N VAL A 55 16.52 13.65 -5.83
CA VAL A 55 17.26 13.38 -4.58
C VAL A 55 17.98 12.04 -4.67
N ALA A 56 17.35 11.03 -5.27
CA ALA A 56 17.95 9.71 -5.45
C ALA A 56 18.39 9.41 -6.89
N GLY A 57 17.78 10.06 -7.89
CA GLY A 57 17.99 9.74 -9.31
C GLY A 57 17.44 8.37 -9.73
N TYR A 58 16.74 7.66 -8.84
CA TYR A 58 16.04 6.43 -9.11
C TYR A 58 14.88 6.27 -8.15
N SER A 59 13.67 6.08 -8.67
CA SER A 59 12.48 5.78 -7.86
C SER A 59 12.17 4.29 -7.93
N PHE A 60 11.71 3.73 -6.82
CA PHE A 60 11.69 2.28 -6.62
C PHE A 60 10.34 1.76 -6.13
N VAL A 61 9.91 0.67 -6.75
CA VAL A 61 8.90 -0.29 -6.26
C VAL A 61 9.37 -1.67 -6.67
N ALA A 62 9.54 -2.57 -5.72
CA ALA A 62 10.25 -3.84 -5.91
C ALA A 62 9.69 -4.66 -7.07
N GLN A 63 8.38 -4.90 -7.10
CA GLN A 63 7.76 -5.72 -8.16
C GLN A 63 7.73 -5.08 -9.56
N ALA A 64 8.14 -3.81 -9.69
CA ALA A 64 8.12 -3.09 -10.96
C ALA A 64 9.51 -2.88 -11.56
N ASN A 65 10.52 -2.56 -10.73
CA ASN A 65 11.82 -2.14 -11.24
C ASN A 65 13.02 -2.48 -10.34
N TYR A 66 12.95 -3.59 -9.58
CA TYR A 66 14.00 -4.01 -8.65
C TYR A 66 15.40 -4.02 -9.28
N GLU A 67 15.52 -4.64 -10.45
CA GLU A 67 16.78 -4.89 -11.15
C GLU A 67 17.53 -3.59 -11.44
N GLY A 68 16.79 -2.52 -11.70
CA GLY A 68 17.38 -1.23 -11.98
C GLY A 68 18.00 -0.57 -10.74
N ALA A 69 17.61 -0.95 -9.52
CA ALA A 69 18.22 -0.44 -8.27
C ALA A 69 19.45 -1.24 -7.82
N VAL A 70 19.71 -2.42 -8.40
CA VAL A 70 20.77 -3.31 -7.93
C VAL A 70 22.14 -2.61 -7.97
N GLY A 71 22.80 -2.53 -6.81
CA GLY A 71 24.12 -1.93 -6.65
C GLY A 71 24.15 -0.39 -6.71
N ARG A 72 23.02 0.30 -6.89
CA ARG A 72 22.98 1.78 -6.87
C ARG A 72 23.44 2.33 -5.52
N GLN A 73 23.89 3.58 -5.53
CA GLN A 73 24.25 4.29 -4.29
C GLN A 73 23.04 4.78 -3.52
N SER A 74 21.95 5.07 -4.21
CA SER A 74 20.71 5.46 -3.55
C SER A 74 19.49 5.13 -4.38
N THR A 75 18.34 5.11 -3.70
CA THR A 75 17.04 5.06 -4.34
C THR A 75 15.98 5.82 -3.51
N ARG A 76 14.89 6.21 -4.15
CA ARG A 76 13.70 6.77 -3.50
C ARG A 76 12.59 5.73 -3.55
N VAL A 77 12.22 5.16 -2.41
CA VAL A 77 10.97 4.42 -2.29
C VAL A 77 9.84 5.43 -2.46
N VAL A 78 8.96 5.22 -3.45
CA VAL A 78 7.92 6.21 -3.77
C VAL A 78 6.83 6.28 -2.69
N SER A 79 5.96 7.28 -2.76
CA SER A 79 4.94 7.51 -1.73
C SER A 79 3.98 6.33 -1.57
N CYS A 80 3.23 6.28 -0.46
CA CYS A 80 2.21 5.26 -0.21
C CYS A 80 1.22 5.09 -1.38
N ASN A 81 0.66 6.20 -1.87
CA ASN A 81 -0.28 6.19 -3.00
C ASN A 81 0.40 5.78 -4.31
N THR A 82 1.62 6.27 -4.56
CA THR A 82 2.38 5.92 -5.77
C THR A 82 2.76 4.44 -5.77
N THR A 83 3.15 3.89 -4.62
CA THR A 83 3.43 2.46 -4.45
C THR A 83 2.21 1.65 -4.83
N ALA A 84 1.04 1.97 -4.28
CA ALA A 84 -0.21 1.30 -4.64
C ALA A 84 -0.51 1.39 -6.14
N LEU A 85 -0.45 2.58 -6.74
CA LEU A 85 -0.65 2.77 -8.18
C LEU A 85 0.28 1.90 -9.02
N VAL A 86 1.57 1.85 -8.67
CA VAL A 86 2.57 1.06 -9.39
C VAL A 86 2.34 -0.43 -9.21
N ARG A 87 2.02 -0.91 -8.00
CA ARG A 87 1.70 -2.33 -7.78
C ARG A 87 0.51 -2.78 -8.62
N VAL A 88 -0.54 -1.97 -8.65
CA VAL A 88 -1.81 -2.29 -9.33
C VAL A 88 -1.68 -2.10 -10.84
N LEU A 89 -1.40 -0.89 -11.29
CA LEU A 89 -1.35 -0.58 -12.72
C LEU A 89 -0.14 -1.24 -13.40
N GLY A 90 0.95 -1.46 -12.67
CA GLY A 90 2.11 -2.22 -13.17
C GLY A 90 1.74 -3.67 -13.51
N ALA A 91 0.90 -4.32 -12.70
CA ALA A 91 0.45 -5.69 -12.98
C ALA A 91 -0.34 -5.78 -14.30
N PHE A 92 -1.25 -4.84 -14.54
CA PHE A 92 -1.99 -4.77 -15.82
C PHE A 92 -1.10 -4.33 -16.98
N HIS A 93 -0.18 -3.39 -16.75
CA HIS A 93 0.74 -2.88 -17.76
C HIS A 93 1.68 -3.99 -18.27
N GLN A 94 2.21 -4.83 -17.38
CA GLN A 94 3.04 -5.98 -17.75
C GLN A 94 2.31 -7.00 -18.65
N ARG A 95 0.97 -7.08 -18.56
CA ARG A 95 0.13 -7.88 -19.46
C ARG A 95 -0.31 -7.14 -20.73
N GLY A 96 0.18 -5.92 -20.94
CA GLY A 96 -0.19 -5.09 -22.09
C GLY A 96 -1.63 -4.61 -22.06
N LEU A 97 -2.31 -4.65 -20.89
CA LEU A 97 -3.73 -4.34 -20.78
C LEU A 97 -4.00 -2.83 -20.65
N VAL A 98 -3.05 -2.02 -20.20
CA VAL A 98 -3.30 -0.58 -19.93
C VAL A 98 -3.19 0.24 -21.22
N LYS A 99 -4.32 0.69 -21.76
CA LYS A 99 -4.36 1.74 -22.80
C LYS A 99 -4.31 3.13 -22.17
N GLN A 100 -5.17 3.37 -21.19
CA GLN A 100 -5.19 4.58 -20.36
C GLN A 100 -5.77 4.26 -18.99
N ALA A 101 -5.16 4.76 -17.92
CA ALA A 101 -5.69 4.65 -16.57
C ALA A 101 -6.07 6.04 -16.03
N ARG A 102 -7.19 6.09 -15.31
CA ARG A 102 -7.65 7.25 -14.55
C ARG A 102 -7.81 6.79 -13.11
N THR A 103 -7.30 7.53 -12.14
CA THR A 103 -7.45 7.16 -10.73
C THR A 103 -7.76 8.35 -9.86
N VAL A 104 -8.84 8.24 -9.10
CA VAL A 104 -9.22 9.20 -8.05
C VAL A 104 -8.70 8.67 -6.72
N ILE A 105 -7.94 9.50 -6.02
CA ILE A 105 -7.27 9.18 -4.75
C ILE A 105 -7.93 10.00 -3.65
N LEU A 106 -8.69 9.37 -2.78
CA LEU A 106 -9.17 10.01 -1.56
C LEU A 106 -8.23 9.65 -0.42
N ARG A 107 -7.41 10.63 -0.05
CA ARG A 107 -6.41 10.54 0.99
C ARG A 107 -7.05 10.75 2.35
N ARG A 108 -6.44 10.14 3.36
CA ARG A 108 -6.68 10.47 4.77
C ARG A 108 -6.14 11.87 5.09
N ALA A 109 -6.75 12.56 6.05
CA ALA A 109 -6.33 13.88 6.51
C ALA A 109 -4.94 13.85 7.15
N THR A 110 -4.79 13.07 8.21
CA THR A 110 -3.58 12.95 9.04
C THR A 110 -3.50 11.54 9.62
N ASP A 111 -2.31 11.09 10.02
CA ASP A 111 -2.15 9.76 10.64
C ASP A 111 -2.78 9.71 12.04
N PRO A 112 -3.14 8.52 12.57
CA PRO A 112 -3.83 8.38 13.85
C PRO A 112 -3.09 9.07 15.01
N TRP A 113 -1.78 8.90 15.10
CA TRP A 113 -0.92 9.49 16.15
C TRP A 113 -0.96 11.03 16.16
N GLU A 114 -1.12 11.66 14.99
CA GLU A 114 -1.11 13.12 14.84
C GLU A 114 -2.51 13.71 14.63
N SER A 115 -3.57 12.94 14.90
CA SER A 115 -4.96 13.35 14.71
C SER A 115 -5.33 14.65 15.44
N HIS A 116 -4.77 14.87 16.63
CA HIS A 116 -4.98 16.08 17.43
C HIS A 116 -4.37 17.35 16.84
N LYS A 117 -3.44 17.27 15.86
CA LYS A 117 -2.71 18.43 15.34
C LYS A 117 -3.41 19.10 14.17
N ASN A 118 -3.80 18.34 13.14
CA ASN A 118 -4.20 18.88 11.83
C ASN A 118 -5.26 18.00 11.12
N GLY A 119 -6.33 17.61 11.82
CA GLY A 119 -7.44 16.86 11.23
C GLY A 119 -8.38 17.69 10.35
N ILE A 120 -8.98 17.06 9.34
CA ILE A 120 -10.13 17.60 8.61
C ILE A 120 -11.38 17.06 9.30
N ILE A 121 -12.22 17.92 9.88
CA ILE A 121 -13.30 17.47 10.77
C ILE A 121 -14.51 16.95 9.99
N ASN A 122 -15.03 17.73 9.03
CA ASN A 122 -16.32 17.44 8.39
C ASN A 122 -16.37 17.91 6.94
N THR A 123 -15.29 17.70 6.18
CA THR A 123 -15.26 18.09 4.76
C THR A 123 -14.24 17.26 3.98
N VAL A 124 -14.19 17.51 2.67
CA VAL A 124 -13.20 16.98 1.74
C VAL A 124 -12.50 18.16 1.08
N ILE A 125 -11.17 18.12 1.01
CA ILE A 125 -10.35 19.15 0.37
C ILE A 125 -9.81 18.59 -0.95
N PRO A 126 -10.27 19.07 -2.12
CA PRO A 126 -9.70 18.64 -3.40
C PRO A 126 -8.27 19.18 -3.60
N GLU A 127 -7.40 18.41 -4.25
CA GLU A 127 -6.15 18.95 -4.77
C GLU A 127 -6.44 19.81 -6.02
N ALA A 128 -5.95 21.04 -6.04
CA ALA A 128 -6.31 22.02 -7.08
C ALA A 128 -5.67 21.76 -8.46
N LYS A 129 -4.81 20.74 -8.59
CA LYS A 129 -4.06 20.45 -9.81
C LYS A 129 -4.36 19.03 -10.30
N VAL A 130 -4.68 18.93 -11.59
CA VAL A 130 -4.80 17.67 -12.33
C VAL A 130 -3.77 17.64 -13.47
N PRO A 131 -3.01 16.56 -13.65
CA PRO A 131 -2.92 15.42 -12.73
C PRO A 131 -2.33 15.82 -11.38
N SER A 132 -2.77 15.15 -10.32
CA SER A 132 -2.11 15.23 -9.01
C SER A 132 -0.70 14.62 -9.09
N HIS A 133 0.16 14.88 -8.10
CA HIS A 133 1.59 14.51 -8.17
C HIS A 133 1.86 13.00 -8.31
N GLN A 134 0.92 12.15 -7.85
CA GLN A 134 1.06 10.70 -7.84
C GLN A 134 1.19 10.11 -9.26
N GLY A 135 0.52 10.70 -10.26
CA GLY A 135 0.62 10.27 -11.66
C GLY A 135 2.05 10.43 -12.22
N PRO A 136 2.61 11.66 -12.23
CA PRO A 136 4.01 11.88 -12.59
C PRO A 136 5.00 11.06 -11.76
N ASP A 137 4.77 10.91 -10.45
CA ASP A 137 5.64 10.07 -9.61
C ASP A 137 5.59 8.59 -10.01
N ALA A 138 4.44 8.03 -10.39
CA ALA A 138 4.35 6.65 -10.87
C ALA A 138 5.17 6.45 -12.17
N LYS A 139 5.21 7.48 -13.03
CA LYS A 139 6.03 7.47 -14.26
C LYS A 139 7.53 7.49 -13.98
N THR A 140 7.96 7.89 -12.78
CA THR A 140 9.38 7.75 -12.38
C THR A 140 9.78 6.30 -12.10
N VAL A 141 8.80 5.40 -12.00
CA VAL A 141 8.98 3.95 -11.81
C VAL A 141 8.64 3.18 -13.09
N ILE A 142 7.52 3.50 -13.74
CA ILE A 142 7.07 2.92 -15.02
C ILE A 142 6.87 4.06 -16.04
N PRO A 143 7.90 4.43 -16.83
CA PRO A 143 7.85 5.62 -17.71
C PRO A 143 6.70 5.62 -18.72
N GLU A 144 6.38 4.46 -19.28
CA GLU A 144 5.36 4.29 -20.33
C GLU A 144 3.93 4.21 -19.77
N LEU A 145 3.73 4.35 -18.46
CA LEU A 145 2.42 4.21 -17.85
C LEU A 145 1.51 5.41 -18.20
N ASN A 146 0.52 5.19 -19.07
CA ASN A 146 -0.47 6.21 -19.42
C ASN A 146 -1.51 6.39 -18.30
N LEU A 147 -1.21 7.27 -17.36
CA LEU A 147 -2.00 7.50 -16.16
C LEU A 147 -2.31 8.99 -15.94
N VAL A 148 -3.57 9.28 -15.58
CA VAL A 148 -4.03 10.57 -15.04
C VAL A 148 -4.59 10.35 -13.65
N THR A 149 -4.11 11.12 -12.67
CA THR A 149 -4.58 11.03 -11.28
C THR A 149 -5.29 12.30 -10.85
N MET A 150 -6.33 12.14 -10.05
CA MET A 150 -6.98 13.20 -9.27
C MET A 150 -6.88 12.84 -7.80
N ALA A 151 -6.77 13.84 -6.92
CA ALA A 151 -6.67 13.57 -5.50
C ALA A 151 -7.46 14.58 -4.66
N GLY A 152 -7.87 14.15 -3.48
CA GLY A 152 -8.41 15.00 -2.43
C GLY A 152 -8.13 14.38 -1.06
N ALA A 153 -8.30 15.15 0.01
CA ALA A 153 -8.16 14.68 1.39
C ALA A 153 -9.53 14.71 2.09
N GLY A 154 -9.97 13.56 2.63
CA GLY A 154 -11.20 13.44 3.41
C GLY A 154 -10.97 13.62 4.92
N SER A 155 -12.02 13.41 5.72
CA SER A 155 -12.02 13.57 7.18
C SER A 155 -11.65 12.32 7.99
N HIS A 156 -11.12 11.28 7.34
CA HIS A 156 -10.65 10.05 7.99
C HIS A 156 -9.13 10.06 8.20
N ASN A 157 -8.62 9.19 9.08
CA ASN A 157 -7.21 9.14 9.49
C ASN A 157 -6.54 7.76 9.34
N LEU A 158 -7.30 6.72 8.99
CA LEU A 158 -6.79 5.34 9.03
C LEU A 158 -6.02 4.92 7.77
N SER A 159 -6.51 5.27 6.58
CA SER A 159 -5.92 4.81 5.32
C SER A 159 -6.42 5.65 4.14
N HIS A 160 -5.81 5.51 2.97
CA HIS A 160 -6.36 6.08 1.74
C HIS A 160 -7.28 5.07 1.04
N ILE A 161 -8.09 5.57 0.10
CA ILE A 161 -8.88 4.77 -0.84
C ILE A 161 -8.71 5.29 -2.26
N HIS A 162 -8.60 4.38 -3.21
CA HIS A 162 -8.45 4.68 -4.63
C HIS A 162 -9.63 4.10 -5.40
N PHE A 163 -10.06 4.85 -6.42
CA PHE A 163 -11.01 4.42 -7.44
C PHE A 163 -10.30 4.51 -8.79
N SER A 164 -10.03 3.37 -9.40
CA SER A 164 -9.31 3.28 -10.67
C SER A 164 -10.23 2.81 -11.78
N MET A 165 -10.20 3.54 -12.91
CA MET A 165 -10.77 3.12 -14.19
C MET A 165 -9.61 2.88 -15.16
N ILE A 166 -9.55 1.70 -15.77
CA ILE A 166 -8.47 1.30 -16.67
C ILE A 166 -9.09 0.93 -18.02
N GLU A 167 -8.92 1.81 -19.00
CA GLU A 167 -9.25 1.52 -20.38
C GLU A 167 -8.27 0.47 -20.90
N THR A 168 -8.82 -0.61 -21.45
CA THR A 168 -8.05 -1.76 -21.89
C THR A 168 -7.64 -1.68 -23.36
N THR A 169 -6.50 -2.28 -23.71
CA THR A 169 -6.04 -2.38 -25.10
C THR A 169 -6.83 -3.39 -25.93
N ARG A 170 -7.53 -4.32 -25.26
CA ARG A 170 -8.34 -5.39 -25.86
C ARG A 170 -9.44 -5.83 -24.90
N PRO A 171 -10.50 -6.52 -25.39
CA PRO A 171 -11.48 -7.16 -24.52
C PRO A 171 -10.81 -7.99 -23.41
N THR A 172 -11.32 -7.81 -22.19
CA THR A 172 -10.80 -8.40 -20.95
C THR A 172 -11.99 -8.90 -20.13
N SER A 173 -11.84 -10.01 -19.41
CA SER A 173 -12.89 -10.54 -18.53
C SER A 173 -12.61 -10.21 -17.07
N LEU A 174 -13.64 -10.28 -16.21
CA LEU A 174 -13.46 -10.13 -14.77
C LEU A 174 -12.52 -11.20 -14.20
N ASP A 175 -12.55 -12.43 -14.73
CA ASP A 175 -11.64 -13.50 -14.34
C ASP A 175 -10.19 -13.17 -14.67
N GLU A 176 -9.91 -12.58 -15.84
CA GLU A 176 -8.56 -12.14 -16.21
C GLU A 176 -8.07 -11.02 -15.29
N VAL A 177 -8.95 -10.10 -14.89
CA VAL A 177 -8.64 -9.05 -13.91
C VAL A 177 -8.27 -9.66 -12.57
N ARG A 178 -9.10 -10.57 -12.05
CA ARG A 178 -8.87 -11.28 -10.80
C ARG A 178 -7.56 -12.07 -10.84
N GLU A 179 -7.30 -12.79 -11.92
CA GLU A 179 -6.07 -13.56 -12.11
C GLU A 179 -4.84 -12.64 -12.09
N THR A 180 -4.88 -11.54 -12.84
CA THR A 180 -3.80 -10.53 -12.91
C THR A 180 -3.43 -10.02 -11.51
N LEU A 181 -4.42 -9.65 -10.72
CA LEU A 181 -4.23 -9.17 -9.34
C LEU A 181 -3.77 -10.29 -8.40
N SER A 182 -4.30 -11.51 -8.56
CA SER A 182 -3.93 -12.65 -7.72
C SER A 182 -2.47 -13.06 -7.88
N LEU A 183 -1.89 -12.88 -9.07
CA LEU A 183 -0.48 -13.20 -9.35
C LEU A 183 0.47 -12.08 -8.92
N ALA A 184 0.02 -10.83 -8.92
CA ALA A 184 0.86 -9.69 -8.57
C ALA A 184 1.21 -9.62 -7.07
N PRO A 185 2.49 -9.52 -6.67
CA PRO A 185 2.87 -9.49 -5.25
C PRO A 185 2.17 -8.39 -4.45
N ARG A 186 1.96 -8.65 -3.15
CA ARG A 186 1.47 -7.65 -2.18
C ARG A 186 0.12 -7.02 -2.52
N ILE A 187 -0.75 -7.83 -3.11
CA ILE A 187 -2.15 -7.54 -3.35
C ILE A 187 -2.97 -8.55 -2.56
N ALA A 188 -3.94 -8.06 -1.80
CA ALA A 188 -4.87 -8.87 -1.02
C ALA A 188 -6.31 -8.56 -1.38
N PHE A 189 -7.18 -9.57 -1.32
CA PHE A 189 -8.61 -9.43 -1.56
C PHE A 189 -9.38 -9.26 -0.23
N ILE A 190 -10.32 -8.33 -0.25
CA ILE A 190 -11.27 -7.95 0.80
C ILE A 190 -12.66 -8.21 0.24
N ARG A 191 -13.58 -8.71 1.07
CA ARG A 191 -14.95 -8.98 0.64
C ARG A 191 -15.94 -8.32 1.60
N ALA A 192 -16.90 -7.59 1.03
CA ALA A 192 -17.98 -6.97 1.77
C ALA A 192 -18.81 -8.02 2.52
N ARG A 193 -18.97 -9.23 1.94
CA ARG A 193 -19.66 -10.37 2.58
C ARG A 193 -19.02 -10.84 3.89
N ASP A 194 -17.75 -10.51 4.11
CA ASP A 194 -17.03 -10.80 5.36
C ASP A 194 -17.22 -9.66 6.40
N ASN A 195 -18.22 -8.79 6.20
CA ASN A 195 -18.49 -7.55 6.94
C ASN A 195 -17.38 -6.49 6.86
N LEU A 196 -16.49 -6.61 5.88
CA LEU A 196 -15.44 -5.62 5.60
C LEU A 196 -15.97 -4.58 4.62
N VAL A 197 -16.91 -3.74 5.05
CA VAL A 197 -17.62 -2.78 4.18
C VAL A 197 -17.01 -1.38 4.17
N ALA A 198 -16.03 -1.10 5.05
CA ALA A 198 -15.44 0.21 5.20
C ALA A 198 -13.95 0.15 5.58
N LEU A 199 -13.22 1.24 5.34
CA LEU A 199 -11.78 1.33 5.63
C LEU A 199 -11.42 0.94 7.06
N ASN A 200 -12.22 1.37 8.03
CA ASN A 200 -12.01 1.07 9.45
C ASN A 200 -12.20 -0.41 9.78
N SER A 201 -13.18 -1.09 9.15
CA SER A 201 -13.40 -2.52 9.39
C SER A 201 -12.21 -3.39 8.94
N VAL A 202 -11.51 -2.98 7.89
CA VAL A 202 -10.29 -3.66 7.42
C VAL A 202 -9.13 -3.42 8.39
N ILE A 203 -8.99 -2.22 8.96
CA ILE A 203 -7.96 -1.95 9.97
C ILE A 203 -8.26 -2.70 11.27
N GLU A 204 -9.53 -2.81 11.68
CA GLU A 204 -9.90 -3.66 12.83
C GLU A 204 -9.55 -5.14 12.56
N LEU A 205 -9.78 -5.65 11.34
CA LEU A 205 -9.31 -6.99 10.99
C LEU A 205 -7.78 -7.12 11.14
N MET A 206 -6.98 -6.12 10.76
CA MET A 206 -5.53 -6.20 10.95
C MET A 206 -5.15 -6.27 12.43
N ARG A 207 -5.92 -5.60 13.31
CA ARG A 207 -5.76 -5.70 14.77
C ARG A 207 -6.11 -7.10 15.26
N ASP A 208 -7.22 -7.67 14.80
CA ASP A 208 -7.69 -9.01 15.18
C ASP A 208 -6.75 -10.12 14.70
N LEU A 209 -6.12 -9.94 13.53
CA LEU A 209 -5.06 -10.81 13.03
C LEU A 209 -3.73 -10.67 13.79
N GLY A 210 -3.66 -9.79 14.79
CA GLY A 210 -2.47 -9.58 15.61
C GLY A 210 -1.31 -8.93 14.84
N ARG A 211 -1.58 -8.24 13.72
CA ARG A 211 -0.51 -7.58 12.97
C ARG A 211 0.07 -6.43 13.79
N PRO A 212 1.42 -6.26 13.79
CA PRO A 212 2.05 -5.14 14.48
C PRO A 212 1.41 -3.82 14.05
N ARG A 213 0.96 -3.01 15.01
CA ARG A 213 0.34 -1.69 14.75
C ARG A 213 -0.87 -1.71 13.81
N ALA A 214 -1.53 -2.85 13.60
CA ALA A 214 -2.58 -3.03 12.60
C ALA A 214 -2.11 -2.84 11.15
N ASP A 215 -0.83 -3.14 10.87
CA ASP A 215 -0.22 -2.92 9.58
C ASP A 215 -0.82 -3.80 8.47
N MET A 216 -1.47 -3.18 7.48
CA MET A 216 -1.69 -3.78 6.16
C MET A 216 -0.57 -3.36 5.20
N TRP A 217 0.30 -4.28 4.80
CA TRP A 217 1.39 -3.99 3.86
C TRP A 217 0.94 -4.06 2.41
N GLU A 218 -0.14 -4.81 2.18
CA GLU A 218 -0.75 -5.09 0.90
C GLU A 218 -1.61 -3.92 0.40
N VAL A 219 -1.87 -3.91 -0.91
CA VAL A 219 -3.00 -3.17 -1.45
C VAL A 219 -4.24 -4.04 -1.30
N GLY A 220 -5.24 -3.58 -0.55
CA GLY A 220 -6.47 -4.32 -0.27
C GLY A 220 -7.59 -3.98 -1.24
N PHE A 221 -8.04 -4.93 -2.05
CA PHE A 221 -9.10 -4.74 -3.04
C PHE A 221 -10.45 -5.23 -2.55
N TRP A 222 -11.51 -4.45 -2.75
CA TRP A 222 -12.86 -5.00 -2.66
C TRP A 222 -13.13 -5.88 -3.89
N GLU A 223 -13.03 -7.19 -3.68
CA GLU A 223 -13.25 -8.20 -4.73
C GLU A 223 -14.68 -8.12 -5.28
N ASP A 224 -15.65 -7.91 -4.37
CA ASP A 224 -17.08 -7.83 -4.71
C ASP A 224 -17.43 -6.58 -5.53
N SER A 225 -16.57 -5.55 -5.54
CA SER A 225 -16.80 -4.29 -6.27
C SER A 225 -16.01 -4.20 -7.58
N MET A 226 -15.26 -5.24 -7.96
CA MET A 226 -14.54 -5.24 -9.23
C MET A 226 -15.53 -5.43 -10.38
N ALA A 227 -15.38 -4.64 -11.44
CA ALA A 227 -16.21 -4.75 -12.62
C ALA A 227 -15.40 -4.59 -13.90
N VAL A 228 -15.91 -5.18 -14.98
CA VAL A 228 -15.44 -4.91 -16.34
C VAL A 228 -16.65 -4.59 -17.18
N ASP A 229 -16.68 -3.41 -17.78
CA ASP A 229 -17.73 -2.99 -18.69
C ASP A 229 -17.13 -2.21 -19.86
N SER A 230 -17.61 -2.52 -21.07
CA SER A 230 -17.31 -1.75 -22.29
C SER A 230 -15.82 -1.47 -22.54
N GLY A 231 -14.94 -2.42 -22.18
CA GLY A 231 -13.49 -2.28 -22.34
C GLY A 231 -12.78 -1.49 -21.24
N GLU A 232 -13.45 -1.16 -20.15
CA GLU A 232 -12.87 -0.57 -18.95
C GLU A 232 -12.91 -1.55 -17.75
N ILE A 233 -11.84 -1.55 -16.96
CA ILE A 233 -11.78 -2.24 -15.66
C ILE A 233 -12.00 -1.21 -14.56
N TYR A 234 -12.90 -1.51 -13.61
CA TYR A 234 -13.21 -0.68 -12.44
C TYR A 234 -12.73 -1.37 -11.16
N LEU A 235 -11.92 -0.66 -10.38
CA LEU A 235 -11.31 -1.18 -9.16
C LEU A 235 -11.45 -0.17 -8.01
N THR A 236 -11.75 -0.70 -6.82
CA THR A 236 -11.72 0.05 -5.56
C THR A 236 -10.79 -0.63 -4.59
N TYR A 237 -9.80 0.10 -4.08
CA TYR A 237 -8.80 -0.47 -3.18
C TYR A 237 -8.32 0.49 -2.10
N GLN A 238 -8.02 -0.08 -0.94
CA GLN A 238 -7.50 0.58 0.24
C GLN A 238 -5.98 0.53 0.27
N VAL A 239 -5.38 1.62 0.75
CA VAL A 239 -3.94 1.79 0.90
C VAL A 239 -3.65 2.22 2.33
N HIS A 240 -3.10 1.30 3.14
CA HIS A 240 -2.67 1.63 4.49
C HIS A 240 -1.32 2.35 4.45
N ASN A 241 -1.39 3.67 4.55
CA ASN A 241 -0.27 4.55 4.24
C ASN A 241 0.88 4.46 5.25
N GLU A 242 0.61 4.03 6.48
CA GLU A 242 1.61 3.87 7.54
C GLU A 242 2.53 2.67 7.28
N ALA A 243 2.08 1.68 6.49
CA ALA A 243 2.75 0.38 6.38
C ALA A 243 3.14 -0.03 4.95
N ILE A 244 2.47 0.46 3.90
CA ILE A 244 2.62 -0.06 2.53
C ILE A 244 4.07 0.00 1.99
N THR A 245 4.87 1.00 2.39
CA THR A 245 6.26 1.19 1.92
C THR A 245 7.30 0.44 2.75
N ILE A 246 6.91 -0.16 3.88
CA ILE A 246 7.82 -0.94 4.73
C ILE A 246 8.48 -2.11 3.98
N PRO A 247 7.74 -2.99 3.28
CA PRO A 247 8.39 -4.05 2.50
C PRO A 247 9.23 -3.52 1.34
N GLU A 248 8.89 -2.36 0.77
CA GLU A 248 9.66 -1.74 -0.31
C GLU A 248 11.05 -1.30 0.17
N ASN A 249 11.14 -0.74 1.38
CA ASN A 249 12.41 -0.39 2.00
C ASN A 249 13.31 -1.62 2.23
N ILE A 250 12.73 -2.73 2.69
CA ILE A 250 13.48 -3.98 2.92
C ILE A 250 14.07 -4.51 1.60
N ASP A 251 13.29 -4.49 0.52
CA ASP A 251 13.76 -4.91 -0.80
C ASP A 251 14.80 -3.96 -1.38
N ALA A 252 14.60 -2.65 -1.21
CA ALA A 252 15.56 -1.63 -1.62
C ALA A 252 16.92 -1.83 -0.92
N ILE A 253 16.94 -2.18 0.38
CA ILE A 253 18.19 -2.51 1.09
C ILE A 253 18.92 -3.64 0.36
N ARG A 254 18.21 -4.72 0.01
CA ARG A 254 18.83 -5.87 -0.68
C ARG A 254 19.31 -5.50 -2.08
N ALA A 255 18.54 -4.69 -2.81
CA ALA A 255 18.91 -4.21 -4.14
C ALA A 255 20.17 -3.35 -4.07
N LEU A 256 20.18 -2.29 -3.25
CA LEU A 256 21.29 -1.34 -3.17
C LEU A 256 22.61 -2.02 -2.75
N THR A 257 22.55 -2.97 -1.82
CA THR A 257 23.71 -3.76 -1.37
C THR A 257 24.08 -4.90 -2.33
N ALA A 258 23.21 -5.21 -3.29
CA ALA A 258 23.34 -6.33 -4.22
C ALA A 258 23.51 -7.70 -3.54
N ILE A 259 23.11 -7.85 -2.27
CA ILE A 259 23.15 -9.13 -1.54
C ILE A 259 22.09 -10.11 -2.05
N GLU A 260 21.02 -9.61 -2.67
CA GLU A 260 20.10 -10.37 -3.50
C GLU A 260 19.94 -9.59 -4.80
N ARG A 261 20.16 -10.27 -5.93
CA ARG A 261 20.07 -9.67 -7.27
C ARG A 261 18.76 -10.01 -7.98
N ASP A 262 18.07 -11.03 -7.50
CA ASP A 262 16.75 -11.45 -8.00
C ASP A 262 15.65 -10.80 -7.17
N GLY A 263 14.91 -9.89 -7.80
CA GLY A 263 13.83 -9.16 -7.15
C GLY A 263 12.73 -10.09 -6.62
N ALA A 264 12.39 -11.15 -7.36
CA ALA A 264 11.34 -12.08 -6.95
C ALA A 264 11.73 -12.84 -5.67
N ARG A 265 13.00 -13.25 -5.54
CA ARG A 265 13.51 -13.86 -4.30
C ARG A 265 13.53 -12.87 -3.13
N SER A 266 13.91 -11.62 -3.36
CA SER A 266 13.87 -10.58 -2.32
C SER A 266 12.44 -10.36 -1.82
N ILE A 267 11.50 -10.17 -2.74
CA ILE A 267 10.08 -9.97 -2.44
C ILE A 267 9.54 -11.15 -1.66
N GLN A 268 9.75 -12.39 -2.13
CA GLN A 268 9.28 -13.59 -1.43
C GLN A 268 9.85 -13.69 -0.01
N LYS A 269 11.14 -13.36 0.18
CA LYS A 269 11.79 -13.37 1.50
C LYS A 269 11.20 -12.32 2.44
N THR A 270 10.98 -11.10 1.93
CA THR A 270 10.32 -10.00 2.68
C THR A 270 8.90 -10.39 3.06
N ASP A 271 8.13 -10.84 2.07
CA ASP A 271 6.71 -11.18 2.22
C ASP A 271 6.53 -12.31 3.25
N LYS A 272 7.38 -13.34 3.20
CA LYS A 272 7.39 -14.41 4.20
C LYS A 272 7.73 -13.89 5.61
N SER A 273 8.68 -12.96 5.73
CA SER A 273 9.11 -12.45 7.04
C SER A 273 8.07 -11.54 7.70
N LEU A 274 7.26 -10.85 6.90
CA LEU A 274 6.20 -10.00 7.39
C LEU A 274 4.89 -10.81 7.57
N GLY A 275 4.67 -11.87 6.80
CA GLY A 275 3.39 -12.58 6.78
C GLY A 275 2.40 -11.93 5.79
N ILE A 276 2.93 -11.39 4.70
CA ILE A 276 2.14 -10.84 3.59
C ILE A 276 1.29 -11.96 3.00
N THR A 277 0.00 -11.69 2.77
CA THR A 277 -0.98 -12.66 2.27
C THR A 277 -1.72 -12.14 1.04
N LYS A 278 -2.45 -13.04 0.37
CA LYS A 278 -3.38 -12.72 -0.73
C LYS A 278 -4.82 -12.64 -0.27
N ASP A 279 -5.12 -13.26 0.86
CA ASP A 279 -6.45 -13.36 1.42
C ASP A 279 -6.29 -13.44 2.94
N PHE A 280 -6.98 -12.54 3.65
CA PHE A 280 -6.86 -12.41 5.10
C PHE A 280 -7.58 -13.51 5.88
N PHE A 281 -8.46 -14.27 5.23
CA PHE A 281 -9.20 -15.39 5.83
C PHE A 281 -8.79 -16.75 5.26
N SER A 282 -7.91 -16.79 4.25
CA SER A 282 -7.35 -18.06 3.80
C SER A 282 -6.54 -18.70 4.94
N PRO A 283 -6.68 -20.01 5.18
CA PRO A 283 -5.98 -20.69 6.25
C PRO A 283 -4.49 -20.82 5.91
N SER A 284 -3.71 -19.79 6.24
CA SER A 284 -2.25 -19.83 6.27
C SER A 284 -1.77 -19.65 7.71
N SER A 285 -1.72 -20.77 8.42
CA SER A 285 -0.88 -20.98 9.62
C SER A 285 -0.98 -19.90 10.72
N SER A 286 -2.10 -19.87 11.45
CA SER A 286 -2.11 -19.47 12.85
C SER A 286 -3.11 -20.30 13.66
N VAL A 287 -2.54 -20.97 14.66
CA VAL A 287 -3.12 -21.60 15.87
C VAL A 287 -4.46 -22.33 15.70
N SER A 288 -4.43 -23.65 15.78
CA SER A 288 -5.60 -24.43 16.18
C SER A 288 -6.07 -23.94 17.55
N MET A 289 -7.04 -23.02 17.60
CA MET A 289 -7.89 -22.95 18.76
C MET A 289 -8.59 -24.30 18.83
N GLU A 290 -8.35 -25.05 19.90
CA GLU A 290 -9.17 -26.22 20.21
C GLU A 290 -10.63 -25.79 20.12
N GLU A 291 -11.35 -26.34 19.15
CA GLU A 291 -12.79 -26.20 19.00
C GLU A 291 -13.47 -26.76 20.25
N SER A 292 -13.66 -25.91 21.25
CA SER A 292 -14.54 -26.16 22.40
C SER A 292 -15.71 -25.18 22.43
N LEU A 293 -16.08 -24.60 21.29
CA LEU A 293 -17.33 -23.87 21.15
C LEU A 293 -18.49 -24.86 21.08
N HIS A 294 -19.27 -24.93 22.16
CA HIS A 294 -20.48 -25.73 22.29
C HIS A 294 -21.37 -25.53 21.04
N PRO A 295 -21.87 -26.60 20.37
CA PRO A 295 -22.57 -26.50 19.07
C PRO A 295 -23.75 -25.52 19.04
N ALA A 296 -24.40 -25.32 20.20
CA ALA A 296 -25.48 -24.36 20.36
C ALA A 296 -25.01 -22.89 20.29
N ALA A 297 -23.84 -22.58 20.84
CA ALA A 297 -23.26 -21.24 20.82
C ALA A 297 -22.81 -20.86 19.40
N ALA A 298 -22.16 -21.78 18.68
CA ALA A 298 -21.79 -21.57 17.28
C ALA A 298 -23.02 -21.35 16.38
N LYS A 299 -24.12 -22.08 16.62
CA LYS A 299 -25.39 -21.89 15.90
C LYS A 299 -26.05 -20.56 16.23
N ALA A 300 -26.04 -20.14 17.49
CA ALA A 300 -26.60 -18.86 17.93
C ALA A 300 -25.83 -17.66 17.36
N VAL A 301 -24.50 -17.70 17.34
CA VAL A 301 -23.66 -16.66 16.75
C VAL A 301 -23.90 -16.55 15.23
N ARG A 302 -23.97 -17.68 14.51
CA ARG A 302 -24.28 -17.68 13.07
C ARG A 302 -25.70 -17.17 12.76
N ALA A 303 -26.68 -17.46 13.62
CA ALA A 303 -28.04 -16.95 13.47
C ALA A 303 -28.10 -15.43 13.71
N ALA A 304 -27.46 -14.94 14.78
CA ALA A 304 -27.37 -13.52 15.08
C ALA A 304 -26.65 -12.74 13.96
N HIS A 305 -25.56 -13.31 13.42
CA HIS A 305 -24.79 -12.76 12.30
C HIS A 305 -25.62 -12.63 11.03
N LYS A 306 -26.49 -13.61 10.71
CA LYS A 306 -27.45 -13.52 9.60
C LYS A 306 -28.49 -12.42 9.76
N THR A 307 -28.99 -12.18 10.97
CA THR A 307 -29.93 -11.08 11.24
C THR A 307 -29.27 -9.71 11.12
N CYS A 308 -28.02 -9.55 11.57
CA CYS A 308 -27.30 -8.27 11.44
C CYS A 308 -26.91 -7.92 9.99
N LEU A 309 -26.74 -8.90 9.10
CA LEU A 309 -26.50 -8.64 7.67
C LEU A 309 -27.65 -7.89 7.01
N CYS A 310 -28.88 -8.07 7.48
CA CYS A 310 -30.06 -7.37 6.95
C CYS A 310 -30.25 -5.95 7.53
N GLU A 311 -29.56 -5.60 8.62
CA GLU A 311 -29.69 -4.29 9.29
C GLU A 311 -28.52 -3.33 9.01
N GLY A 312 -27.55 -3.75 8.18
CA GLY A 312 -26.32 -3.02 7.93
C GLY A 312 -26.38 -2.02 6.76
N PHE A 313 -26.37 -0.73 7.10
CA PHE A 313 -25.93 0.41 6.27
C PHE A 313 -26.78 0.78 5.02
N LYS A 314 -27.58 1.85 5.14
CA LYS A 314 -28.30 2.54 4.03
C LYS A 314 -27.35 3.33 3.10
N GLY A 315 -26.32 2.67 2.59
CA GLY A 315 -25.40 3.20 1.58
C GLY A 315 -25.35 2.35 0.30
N SER A 316 -26.07 1.23 0.27
CA SER A 316 -26.34 0.51 -0.98
C SER A 316 -27.44 1.27 -1.73
N GLU A 317 -27.10 1.84 -2.89
CA GLU A 317 -28.05 1.73 -3.98
C GLU A 317 -28.26 0.22 -4.18
N GLU A 318 -29.43 -0.25 -3.78
CA GLU A 318 -29.84 -1.65 -3.91
C GLU A 318 -29.67 -2.07 -5.39
N PRO A 319 -29.11 -3.25 -5.71
CA PRO A 319 -29.46 -3.88 -6.96
C PRO A 319 -30.94 -4.25 -6.87
N GLU A 320 -31.79 -3.54 -7.62
CA GLU A 320 -33.15 -3.98 -7.91
C GLU A 320 -33.07 -5.38 -8.54
N VAL A 321 -33.50 -6.37 -7.77
CA VAL A 321 -33.86 -7.73 -8.21
C VAL A 321 -32.68 -8.64 -8.56
N TRP A 322 -32.45 -9.65 -7.72
CA TRP A 322 -31.72 -10.86 -8.09
C TRP A 322 -32.73 -11.85 -8.68
N ASP A 323 -32.66 -12.12 -9.99
CA ASP A 323 -33.33 -13.25 -10.65
C ASP A 323 -32.61 -14.58 -10.34
#